data_AF-A0A5N6GLW4-F1
#
_entry.id   AF-A0A5N6GLW4-F1
#
_cell.length_a   1.000
_cell.length_b   1.000
_cell.length_c   1.000
_cell.angle_alpha   90.00
_cell.angle_beta   90.00
_cell.angle_gamma   90.00
#
_symmetry.space_group_name_H-M   'P 1'
#
loop_
_entity.id
_entity.type
_entity.pdbx_description
1 polymer ?
#
loop_
_entity_poly.entity_id
_entity_poly.type
_entity_poly.pdbx_seq_one_letter_code
_entity_poly.pdbx_strand_id
1 'polypeptide(L)'
;MANLGNTTKIKTKRESLIKRMGSCFINYSYYFLPHPELFSPHLHTSSIRSVRTISMTSPAAPLRILVPAGCRSPHKHPIPVHHVERRPKRRSLACTSCQRKKVKCSGPPPCEACAATNSECFFEPLTDKRRRLTRKAVEKDMESYRDVSMYLISILRSGKEDDVNNLVKEVQKASSLDSALADLQSLISGEKS
;
A
#
# COMPACT_ATOMS: atom_id res chain seq x y z
N MET A 1 -17.96 -54.09 29.63
CA MET A 1 -18.68 -52.81 29.76
C MET A 1 -17.69 -51.69 29.50
N ALA A 2 -17.93 -50.91 28.44
CA ALA A 2 -16.95 -50.02 27.82
C ALA A 2 -16.77 -48.69 28.58
N ASN A 3 -15.51 -48.26 28.69
CA ASN A 3 -15.05 -46.99 29.26
C ASN A 3 -15.50 -45.80 28.41
N LEU A 4 -16.44 -45.00 28.92
CA LEU A 4 -16.93 -43.74 28.30
C LEU A 4 -16.34 -42.47 28.96
N GLY A 5 -15.18 -42.57 29.63
CA GLY A 5 -14.64 -41.47 30.46
C GLY A 5 -13.54 -40.58 29.82
N ASN A 6 -12.94 -40.97 28.69
CA ASN A 6 -11.65 -40.37 28.27
C ASN A 6 -11.67 -39.52 26.98
N THR A 7 -12.81 -39.37 26.30
CA THR A 7 -12.90 -38.61 25.03
C THR A 7 -13.21 -37.12 25.21
N THR A 8 -13.69 -36.69 26.38
CA THR A 8 -14.05 -35.29 26.66
C THR A 8 -12.86 -34.44 27.12
N LYS A 9 -11.81 -35.06 27.68
CA LYS A 9 -10.61 -34.35 28.19
C LYS A 9 -9.57 -34.03 27.11
N ILE A 10 -9.65 -34.70 25.95
CA ILE A 10 -8.72 -34.48 24.81
C ILE A 10 -9.23 -33.35 23.90
N LYS A 11 -10.55 -33.11 23.84
CA LYS A 11 -11.15 -32.07 23.00
C LYS A 11 -10.88 -30.65 23.52
N THR A 12 -10.87 -30.46 24.84
CA THR A 12 -10.65 -29.13 25.47
C THR A 12 -9.20 -28.67 25.45
N LYS A 13 -8.21 -29.58 25.37
CA LYS A 13 -6.79 -29.20 25.27
C LYS A 13 -6.36 -28.80 23.86
N ARG A 14 -7.06 -29.32 22.83
CA ARG A 14 -6.79 -29.00 21.41
C ARG A 14 -7.40 -27.64 21.00
N GLU A 15 -8.50 -27.23 21.63
CA GLU A 15 -9.09 -25.89 21.44
C GLU A 15 -8.30 -24.76 22.15
N SER A 16 -7.59 -25.06 23.24
CA SER A 16 -6.78 -24.05 23.95
C SER A 16 -5.43 -23.74 23.29
N LEU A 17 -4.90 -24.63 22.44
CA LEU A 17 -3.63 -24.38 21.73
C LEU A 17 -3.82 -23.52 20.47
N ILE A 18 -5.00 -23.57 19.83
CA ILE A 18 -5.33 -22.75 18.66
C ILE A 18 -5.55 -21.27 19.06
N LYS A 19 -5.98 -21.00 20.29
CA LYS A 19 -6.15 -19.62 20.82
C LYS A 19 -4.86 -18.94 21.27
N ARG A 20 -3.71 -19.64 21.31
CA ARG A 20 -2.42 -19.09 21.78
C ARG A 20 -1.37 -18.92 20.68
N MET A 21 -1.67 -19.34 19.45
CA MET A 21 -0.83 -19.13 18.25
C MET A 21 -1.53 -18.22 17.20
N GLY A 22 -2.50 -17.42 17.62
CA GLY A 22 -3.26 -16.50 16.76
C GLY A 22 -2.78 -15.04 16.76
N SER A 23 -1.55 -14.75 17.20
CA SER A 23 -1.09 -13.37 17.44
C SER A 23 0.29 -13.03 16.86
N CYS A 24 0.77 -13.76 15.83
CA CYS A 24 2.05 -13.41 15.20
C CYS A 24 2.15 -13.66 13.67
N PHE A 25 1.02 -13.78 12.96
CA PHE A 25 0.99 -13.91 11.48
C PHE A 25 0.31 -12.72 10.78
N ILE A 26 0.50 -11.52 11.31
CA ILE A 26 0.20 -10.28 10.57
C ILE A 26 1.43 -9.38 10.69
N ASN A 27 2.49 -9.66 9.94
CA ASN A 27 3.56 -8.70 9.62
C ASN A 27 4.46 -9.18 8.48
N TYR A 28 3.89 -9.77 7.42
CA TYR A 28 4.65 -10.02 6.18
C TYR A 28 4.29 -9.07 5.03
N SER A 29 3.50 -8.02 5.30
CA SER A 29 3.05 -7.05 4.28
C SER A 29 3.63 -5.64 4.46
N TYR A 30 4.87 -5.55 4.96
CA TYR A 30 5.58 -4.27 5.14
C TYR A 30 7.01 -4.25 4.56
N TYR A 31 7.33 -5.10 3.60
CA TYR A 31 8.50 -4.89 2.73
C TYR A 31 8.05 -4.24 1.42
N PHE A 32 7.84 -2.93 1.49
CA PHE A 32 7.89 -2.04 0.33
C PHE A 32 8.85 -0.92 0.73
N LEU A 33 10.15 -1.16 0.55
CA LEU A 33 11.11 -0.07 0.45
C LEU A 33 11.00 0.47 -0.98
N PRO A 34 10.64 1.75 -1.20
CA PRO A 34 10.94 2.40 -2.46
C PRO A 34 12.43 2.75 -2.45
N HIS A 35 13.20 2.09 -3.33
CA HIS A 35 14.58 2.46 -3.58
C HIS A 35 14.60 3.81 -4.33
N PRO A 36 15.49 4.76 -3.98
CA PRO A 36 15.58 6.04 -4.67
C PRO A 36 16.20 5.87 -6.06
N GLU A 37 15.49 6.44 -7.02
CA GLU A 37 15.86 6.67 -8.42
C GLU A 37 17.23 7.32 -8.55
N LEU A 38 18.13 6.68 -9.31
CA LEU A 38 19.26 7.32 -9.96
C LEU A 38 18.74 8.20 -11.09
N PHE A 39 18.37 9.43 -10.74
CA PHE A 39 18.10 10.49 -11.69
C PHE A 39 19.43 10.98 -12.27
N SER A 40 19.62 10.84 -13.58
CA SER A 40 20.61 11.63 -14.32
C SER A 40 19.98 12.11 -15.63
N PRO A 41 20.27 13.36 -16.08
CA PRO A 41 19.33 14.13 -16.88
C PRO A 41 19.71 14.23 -18.37
N HIS A 42 18.75 14.79 -19.12
CA HIS A 42 18.97 15.61 -20.32
C HIS A 42 19.08 14.86 -21.67
N LEU A 43 18.07 15.02 -22.55
CA LEU A 43 18.12 16.01 -23.64
C LEU A 43 16.81 16.04 -24.48
N HIS A 44 16.39 17.28 -24.75
CA HIS A 44 15.76 17.78 -25.98
C HIS A 44 14.55 17.04 -26.59
N THR A 45 13.38 17.69 -26.49
CA THR A 45 12.43 17.72 -27.61
C THR A 45 11.83 19.12 -27.77
N SER A 46 12.19 19.75 -28.87
CA SER A 46 11.61 20.97 -29.41
C SER A 46 10.17 20.70 -29.88
N SER A 47 9.18 21.47 -29.42
CA SER A 47 8.03 21.87 -30.23
C SER A 47 7.16 22.88 -29.48
N ILE A 48 7.31 24.14 -29.85
CA ILE A 48 6.52 25.27 -29.34
C ILE A 48 5.15 25.20 -30.03
N ARG A 49 4.10 24.86 -29.29
CA ARG A 49 2.72 25.16 -29.71
C ARG A 49 2.20 26.32 -28.86
N SER A 50 2.03 27.44 -29.54
CA SER A 50 1.49 28.71 -29.06
C SER A 50 0.22 28.54 -28.22
N VAL A 51 0.26 29.02 -26.97
CA VAL A 51 -0.94 29.21 -26.14
C VAL A 51 -1.04 30.68 -25.80
N ARG A 52 -2.24 31.22 -26.06
CA ARG A 52 -2.65 32.61 -25.91
C ARG A 52 -2.26 33.20 -24.56
N THR A 53 -1.71 34.41 -24.61
CA THR A 53 -1.48 35.31 -23.48
C THR A 53 -2.79 35.63 -22.77
N ILE A 54 -2.92 35.19 -21.51
CA ILE A 54 -3.91 35.75 -20.58
C ILE A 54 -3.17 36.77 -19.72
N SER A 55 -3.46 38.06 -19.95
CA SER A 55 -2.98 39.15 -19.09
C SER A 55 -3.56 39.00 -17.69
N MET A 56 -2.71 38.68 -16.72
CA MET A 56 -3.04 38.74 -15.30
C MET A 56 -2.40 40.01 -14.72
N THR A 57 -3.11 41.12 -14.75
CA THR A 57 -2.79 42.26 -13.89
C THR A 57 -3.31 41.94 -12.49
N SER A 58 -2.45 41.38 -11.64
CA SER A 58 -2.73 41.27 -10.21
C SER A 58 -1.52 41.83 -9.45
N PRO A 59 -1.68 42.88 -8.62
CA PRO A 59 -0.55 43.47 -7.91
C PRO A 59 -0.03 42.48 -6.87
N ALA A 60 1.25 42.11 -7.00
CA ALA A 60 1.96 41.27 -6.06
C ALA A 60 2.01 41.97 -4.69
N ALA A 61 1.33 41.39 -3.69
CA ALA A 61 1.50 41.80 -2.32
C ALA A 61 2.96 41.51 -1.88
N PRO A 62 3.62 42.41 -1.14
CA PRO A 62 5.01 42.23 -0.76
C PRO A 62 5.15 41.02 0.17
N LEU A 63 6.07 40.12 -0.15
CA LEU A 63 6.39 38.97 0.68
C LEU A 63 6.95 39.45 2.02
N ARG A 64 6.36 38.95 3.12
CA ARG A 64 6.84 39.23 4.48
C ARG A 64 8.22 38.59 4.67
N ILE A 65 9.20 39.40 5.03
CA ILE A 65 10.53 38.93 5.44
C ILE A 65 10.37 38.17 6.76
N LEU A 66 10.73 36.89 6.76
CA LEU A 66 10.78 36.07 7.97
C LEU A 66 12.07 36.42 8.74
N VAL A 67 11.90 36.95 9.95
CA VAL A 67 13.01 37.24 10.87
C VAL A 67 13.51 35.92 11.48
N PRO A 68 14.83 35.70 11.62
CA PRO A 68 15.37 34.53 12.29
C PRO A 68 14.87 34.43 13.73
N ALA A 69 14.56 33.22 14.19
CA ALA A 69 14.21 32.97 15.58
C ALA A 69 15.39 33.38 16.47
N GLY A 70 15.21 34.42 17.29
CA GLY A 70 16.22 34.84 18.27
C GLY A 70 16.54 33.71 19.23
N CYS A 71 17.81 33.31 19.28
CA CYS A 71 18.32 32.35 20.25
C CYS A 71 18.25 32.96 21.65
N ARG A 72 17.22 32.61 22.44
CA ARG A 72 17.17 32.93 23.86
C ARG A 72 17.97 31.90 24.64
N SER A 73 18.89 32.39 25.48
CA SER A 73 19.79 31.62 26.35
C SER A 73 19.02 30.71 27.33
N PRO A 74 19.61 29.59 27.82
CA PRO A 74 18.90 28.58 28.58
C PRO A 74 18.68 29.02 30.04
N HIS A 75 17.45 29.41 30.38
CA HIS A 75 17.02 29.45 31.76
C HIS A 75 16.65 28.03 32.23
N LYS A 76 17.34 27.57 33.28
CA LYS A 76 17.09 26.28 33.95
C LYS A 76 15.72 26.33 34.64
N HIS A 77 14.68 25.86 33.96
CA HIS A 77 13.42 25.50 34.58
C HIS A 77 13.42 24.01 34.95
N PRO A 78 12.78 23.60 36.07
CA PRO A 78 12.68 22.20 36.45
C PRO A 78 12.01 21.42 35.33
N ILE A 79 12.66 20.35 34.87
CA ILE A 79 12.15 19.47 33.81
C ILE A 79 10.84 18.85 34.32
N PRO A 80 9.68 19.18 33.72
CA PRO A 80 8.48 18.40 33.96
C PRO A 80 8.77 17.00 33.44
N VAL A 81 8.59 16.00 34.28
CA VAL A 81 8.61 14.58 33.88
C VAL A 81 7.55 14.41 32.80
N HIS A 82 7.95 14.54 31.55
CA HIS A 82 7.12 14.23 30.41
C HIS A 82 6.97 12.71 30.42
N HIS A 83 5.85 12.24 30.97
CA HIS A 83 5.28 10.98 30.51
C HIS A 83 5.24 11.09 28.98
N VAL A 84 6.05 10.27 28.31
CA VAL A 84 5.94 10.08 26.86
C VAL A 84 4.64 9.32 26.66
N GLU A 85 3.51 10.02 26.79
CA GLU A 85 2.26 9.57 26.22
C GLU A 85 2.57 9.36 24.74
N ARG A 86 2.57 8.10 24.33
CA ARG A 86 2.72 7.72 22.93
C ARG A 86 1.64 8.49 22.18
N ARG A 87 2.02 9.59 21.52
CA ARG A 87 1.09 10.43 20.77
C ARG A 87 0.24 9.49 19.92
N PRO A 88 -1.10 9.47 20.09
CA PRO A 88 -1.94 8.53 19.37
C PRO A 88 -1.62 8.64 17.89
N LYS A 89 -1.19 7.52 17.28
CA LYS A 89 -0.78 7.51 15.88
C LYS A 89 -1.95 8.00 15.04
N ARG A 90 -1.83 9.24 14.57
CA ARG A 90 -2.91 9.96 13.89
C ARG A 90 -3.25 9.16 12.63
N ARG A 91 -4.42 8.51 12.64
CA ARG A 91 -4.89 7.76 11.47
C ARG A 91 -5.33 8.75 10.41
N SER A 92 -4.95 8.48 9.16
CA SER A 92 -5.29 9.32 8.00
C SER A 92 -6.76 9.23 7.58
N LEU A 93 -7.52 8.28 8.14
CA LEU A 93 -8.93 8.04 7.82
C LEU A 93 -9.78 8.24 9.08
N ALA A 94 -10.83 9.05 8.98
CA ALA A 94 -11.85 9.20 10.03
C ALA A 94 -12.79 7.98 10.06
N CYS A 95 -13.46 7.71 11.19
CA CYS A 95 -14.50 6.68 11.23
C CYS A 95 -15.71 7.07 10.36
N THR A 96 -16.56 6.09 10.03
CA THR A 96 -17.73 6.27 9.17
C THR A 96 -18.70 7.34 9.70
N SER A 97 -18.93 7.39 11.02
CA SER A 97 -19.78 8.39 11.66
C SER A 97 -19.20 9.80 11.56
N CYS A 98 -17.91 10.01 11.85
CA CYS A 98 -17.26 11.30 11.68
C CYS A 98 -17.16 11.74 10.22
N GLN A 99 -16.96 10.81 9.29
CA GLN A 99 -17.01 11.09 7.85
C GLN A 99 -18.39 11.62 7.43
N ARG A 100 -19.47 10.95 7.85
CA ARG A 100 -20.85 11.38 7.57
C ARG A 100 -21.17 12.74 8.19
N LYS A 101 -20.75 12.96 9.44
CA LYS A 101 -20.97 14.21 10.19
C LYS A 101 -20.02 15.36 9.78
N LYS A 102 -18.99 15.10 8.96
CA LYS A 102 -17.93 16.06 8.58
C LYS A 102 -17.24 16.73 9.78
N VAL A 103 -16.98 15.97 10.85
CA VAL A 103 -16.30 16.44 12.06
C VAL A 103 -14.90 15.83 12.23
N LYS A 104 -14.06 16.46 13.05
CA LYS A 104 -12.72 15.95 13.37
C LYS A 104 -12.81 14.61 14.10
N CYS A 105 -12.11 13.60 13.57
CA CYS A 105 -12.00 12.27 14.20
C CYS A 105 -10.67 12.16 14.95
N SER A 106 -10.71 11.65 16.18
CA SER A 106 -9.50 11.42 16.99
C SER A 106 -8.70 10.20 16.52
N GLY A 107 -9.34 9.21 15.87
CA GLY A 107 -8.68 8.10 15.19
C GLY A 107 -8.79 6.71 15.82
N PRO A 108 -8.55 6.49 17.14
CA PRO A 108 -8.78 5.18 17.74
C PRO A 108 -10.30 4.98 18.00
N PRO A 109 -10.85 3.78 17.79
CA PRO A 109 -12.23 3.46 18.17
C PRO A 109 -12.35 3.16 19.69
N PRO A 110 -13.39 3.65 20.37
CA PRO A 110 -14.32 4.66 19.89
C PRO A 110 -13.64 6.03 19.79
N CYS A 111 -13.93 6.76 18.71
CA CYS A 111 -13.43 8.11 18.55
C CYS A 111 -14.06 9.04 19.59
N GLU A 112 -13.40 10.14 19.96
CA GLU A 112 -13.86 11.05 21.03
C GLU A 112 -15.25 11.63 20.72
N ALA A 113 -15.48 12.07 19.48
CA ALA A 113 -16.79 12.53 19.02
C ALA A 113 -17.85 11.42 19.03
N CYS A 114 -17.44 10.17 18.79
CA CYS A 114 -18.31 9.01 18.73
C CYS A 114 -18.75 8.59 20.14
N ALA A 115 -17.80 8.60 21.08
CA ALA A 115 -18.02 8.35 22.50
C ALA A 115 -18.95 9.41 23.10
N ALA A 116 -18.71 10.70 22.81
CA ALA A 116 -19.56 11.78 23.31
C ALA A 116 -21.01 11.72 22.79
N THR A 117 -21.22 11.16 21.60
CA THR A 117 -22.55 11.07 20.97
C THR A 117 -23.17 9.68 21.06
N ASN A 118 -22.53 8.74 21.77
CA ASN A 118 -22.93 7.32 21.83
C ASN A 118 -23.28 6.73 20.45
N SER A 119 -22.51 7.11 19.43
CA SER A 119 -22.75 6.68 18.04
C SER A 119 -21.76 5.60 17.62
N GLU A 120 -22.18 4.76 16.68
CA GLU A 120 -21.34 3.68 16.15
C GLU A 120 -20.01 4.22 15.58
N CYS A 121 -18.90 3.65 16.03
CA CYS A 121 -17.55 4.03 15.62
C CYS A 121 -16.88 2.88 14.89
N PHE A 122 -17.08 2.82 13.57
CA PHE A 122 -16.42 1.85 12.71
C PHE A 122 -15.47 2.53 11.73
N PHE A 123 -14.33 1.89 11.46
CA PHE A 123 -13.37 2.34 10.46
C PHE A 123 -13.35 1.32 9.34
N GLU A 124 -13.81 1.73 8.15
CA GLU A 124 -13.79 0.86 6.99
C GLU A 124 -12.47 1.04 6.20
N PRO A 125 -11.55 0.06 6.21
CA PRO A 125 -10.22 0.22 5.62
C PRO A 125 -10.23 0.46 4.11
N LEU A 126 -11.35 0.17 3.44
CA LEU A 126 -11.50 0.09 1.99
C LEU A 126 -12.15 1.31 1.34
N THR A 127 -12.56 2.30 2.13
CA THR A 127 -13.25 3.49 1.64
C THR A 127 -12.31 4.53 1.01
N ASP A 128 -11.00 4.46 1.31
CA ASP A 128 -10.00 5.32 0.67
C ASP A 128 -9.82 4.90 -0.80
N LYS A 129 -10.55 5.59 -1.68
CA LYS A 129 -10.53 5.34 -3.13
C LYS A 129 -9.10 5.36 -3.70
N ARG A 130 -8.19 6.16 -3.13
CA ARG A 130 -6.77 6.19 -3.56
C ARG A 130 -6.09 4.84 -3.30
N ARG A 131 -6.28 4.28 -2.11
CA ARG A 131 -5.73 2.97 -1.74
C ARG A 131 -6.36 1.84 -2.54
N ARG A 132 -7.64 1.97 -2.92
CA ARG A 132 -8.32 0.99 -3.79
C ARG A 132 -7.66 0.89 -5.17
N LEU A 133 -7.28 2.01 -5.77
CA LEU A 133 -6.62 2.01 -7.09
C LEU A 133 -5.24 1.34 -7.02
N THR A 134 -4.42 1.72 -6.04
CA THR A 134 -3.10 1.10 -5.84
C THR A 134 -3.24 -0.40 -5.61
N ARG A 135 -4.17 -0.84 -4.76
CA ARG A 135 -4.35 -2.28 -4.52
C ARG A 135 -4.80 -3.01 -5.77
N LYS A 136 -5.76 -2.46 -6.52
CA LYS A 136 -6.22 -3.06 -7.77
C LYS A 136 -5.11 -3.15 -8.83
N ALA A 137 -4.24 -2.14 -8.90
CA ALA A 137 -3.08 -2.17 -9.79
C ALA A 137 -2.14 -3.31 -9.38
N VAL A 138 -1.75 -3.37 -8.10
CA VAL A 138 -0.90 -4.46 -7.57
C VAL A 138 -1.55 -5.83 -7.79
N GLU A 139 -2.85 -5.97 -7.52
CA GLU A 139 -3.59 -7.22 -7.73
C GLU A 139 -3.58 -7.65 -9.21
N LYS A 140 -3.75 -6.70 -10.12
CA LYS A 140 -3.65 -6.95 -11.56
C LYS A 140 -2.22 -7.36 -11.97
N ASP A 141 -1.21 -6.68 -11.45
CA ASP A 141 0.19 -6.99 -11.74
C ASP A 141 0.52 -8.42 -11.27
N MET A 142 0.08 -8.78 -10.07
CA MET A 142 0.27 -10.12 -9.50
C MET A 142 -0.42 -11.22 -10.32
N GLU A 143 -1.64 -10.99 -10.81
CA GLU A 143 -2.32 -11.95 -11.69
C GLU A 143 -1.57 -12.08 -13.02
N SER A 144 -1.06 -10.96 -13.57
CA SER A 144 -0.26 -10.97 -14.79
C SER A 144 1.01 -11.81 -14.65
N TYR A 145 1.77 -11.63 -13.54
CA TYR A 145 2.95 -12.44 -13.26
C TYR A 145 2.61 -13.92 -13.07
N ARG A 146 1.48 -14.20 -12.41
CA ARG A 146 1.00 -15.58 -12.20
C ARG A 146 0.67 -16.25 -13.53
N ASP A 147 -0.04 -15.58 -14.41
CA ASP A 147 -0.41 -16.08 -15.74
C ASP A 147 0.84 -16.38 -16.58
N VAL A 148 1.81 -15.46 -16.63
CA VAL A 148 3.08 -15.68 -17.33
C VAL A 148 3.84 -16.86 -16.74
N SER A 149 3.94 -16.96 -15.41
CA SER A 149 4.63 -18.06 -14.75
C SER A 149 3.98 -19.41 -15.08
N MET A 150 2.64 -19.46 -15.09
CA MET A 150 1.90 -20.65 -15.44
C MET A 150 2.10 -21.07 -16.90
N TYR A 151 2.11 -20.10 -17.82
CA TYR A 151 2.38 -20.32 -19.23
C TYR A 151 3.79 -20.91 -19.44
N LEU A 152 4.81 -20.32 -18.82
CA LEU A 152 6.18 -20.81 -18.90
C LEU A 152 6.29 -22.25 -18.39
N ILE A 153 5.74 -22.54 -17.20
CA ILE A 153 5.75 -23.88 -16.62
C ILE A 153 5.00 -24.88 -17.52
N SER A 154 3.89 -24.46 -18.13
CA SER A 154 3.11 -25.27 -19.07
C SER A 154 3.94 -25.72 -20.27
N ILE A 155 4.61 -24.78 -20.95
CA ILE A 155 5.47 -25.10 -22.10
C ILE A 155 6.65 -25.97 -21.67
N LEU A 156 7.32 -25.64 -20.57
CA LEU A 156 8.49 -26.41 -20.13
C LEU A 156 8.17 -27.84 -19.70
N ARG A 157 6.97 -28.08 -19.15
CA ARG A 157 6.58 -29.41 -18.66
C ARG A 157 5.99 -30.30 -19.74
N SER A 158 5.30 -29.73 -20.73
CA SER A 158 4.43 -30.50 -21.62
C SER A 158 4.41 -29.98 -23.07
N GLY A 159 5.13 -28.90 -23.37
CA GLY A 159 5.31 -28.40 -24.72
C GLY A 159 6.21 -29.31 -25.56
N LYS A 160 6.10 -29.18 -26.87
CA LYS A 160 7.00 -29.84 -27.82
C LYS A 160 8.35 -29.13 -27.83
N GLU A 161 9.37 -29.76 -28.40
CA GLU A 161 10.70 -29.14 -28.55
C GLU A 161 10.61 -27.81 -29.31
N ASP A 162 9.78 -27.74 -30.35
CA ASP A 162 9.54 -26.50 -31.10
C ASP A 162 8.93 -25.40 -30.22
N ASP A 163 7.99 -25.74 -29.34
CA ASP A 163 7.34 -24.76 -28.44
C ASP A 163 8.35 -24.21 -27.43
N VAL A 164 9.19 -25.07 -26.87
CA VAL A 164 10.28 -24.68 -25.95
C VAL A 164 11.32 -23.83 -26.68
N ASN A 165 11.73 -24.22 -27.88
CA ASN A 165 12.69 -23.48 -28.69
C ASN A 165 12.15 -22.10 -29.08
N ASN A 166 10.88 -22.00 -29.44
CA ASN A 166 10.22 -20.73 -29.75
C ASN A 166 10.14 -19.85 -28.51
N LEU A 167 9.76 -20.41 -27.36
CA LEU A 167 9.76 -19.68 -26.09
C LEU A 167 11.13 -19.09 -25.76
N VAL A 168 12.20 -19.89 -25.92
CA VAL A 168 13.58 -19.41 -25.69
C VAL A 168 13.95 -18.29 -26.65
N LYS A 169 13.62 -18.41 -27.94
CA LYS A 169 13.88 -17.37 -28.95
C LYS A 169 13.16 -16.06 -28.61
N GLU A 170 11.89 -16.13 -28.20
CA GLU A 170 11.13 -14.93 -27.81
C GLU A 170 11.76 -14.24 -26.60
N VAL A 171 12.10 -15.00 -25.55
CA VAL A 171 12.75 -14.44 -24.36
C VAL A 171 14.14 -13.85 -24.67
N GLN A 172 14.92 -14.48 -25.55
CA GLN A 172 16.24 -14.00 -25.93
C GLN A 172 16.22 -12.78 -26.86
N LYS A 173 15.16 -12.61 -27.65
CA LYS A 173 14.98 -11.45 -28.54
C LYS A 173 14.67 -10.17 -27.78
N ALA A 174 14.11 -10.28 -26.57
CA ALA A 174 13.73 -9.15 -25.76
C ALA A 174 14.94 -8.31 -25.35
N SER A 175 14.80 -6.99 -25.44
CA SER A 175 15.87 -6.05 -25.09
C SER A 175 16.12 -5.93 -23.58
N SER A 176 15.15 -6.33 -22.77
CA SER A 176 15.19 -6.31 -21.31
C SER A 176 14.23 -7.36 -20.72
N LEU A 177 14.36 -7.62 -19.42
CA LEU A 177 13.45 -8.53 -18.71
C LEU A 177 12.00 -8.02 -18.73
N ASP A 178 11.80 -6.71 -18.55
CA ASP A 178 10.46 -6.11 -18.60
C ASP A 178 9.85 -6.18 -20.01
N SER A 179 10.68 -6.04 -21.05
CA SER A 179 10.27 -6.26 -22.45
C SER A 179 9.82 -7.70 -22.65
N ALA A 180 10.62 -8.68 -22.19
CA ALA A 180 10.28 -10.10 -22.31
C ALA A 180 8.95 -10.43 -21.62
N LEU A 181 8.74 -9.88 -20.41
CA LEU A 181 7.49 -10.05 -19.68
C LEU A 181 6.29 -9.46 -20.42
N ALA A 182 6.43 -8.27 -21.00
CA ALA A 182 5.37 -7.64 -21.78
C ALA A 182 5.04 -8.46 -23.06
N ASP A 183 6.07 -8.93 -23.76
CA ASP A 183 5.91 -9.75 -24.96
C ASP A 183 5.18 -11.06 -24.65
N LEU A 184 5.55 -11.75 -23.55
CA LEU A 184 4.86 -12.95 -23.08
C LEU A 184 3.41 -12.68 -22.64
N GLN A 185 3.13 -11.55 -21.99
CA GLN A 185 1.77 -11.17 -21.61
C GLN A 185 0.87 -10.97 -22.85
N SER A 186 1.42 -10.41 -23.94
CA SER A 186 0.71 -10.26 -25.20
C SER A 186 0.35 -11.60 -25.83
N LEU A 187 1.24 -12.60 -25.78
CA LEU A 187 0.97 -13.95 -26.28
C LEU A 187 -0.19 -14.61 -25.52
N ILE A 188 -0.16 -14.57 -24.19
CA ILE A 188 -1.20 -15.17 -23.33
C ILE A 188 -2.56 -14.50 -23.52
N SER A 189 -2.57 -13.18 -23.77
CA SER A 189 -3.81 -12.43 -24.00
C SER A 189 -4.44 -12.75 -25.36
N GLY A 190 -3.63 -13.12 -26.36
CA GLY A 190 -4.09 -13.51 -27.69
C GLY A 190 -4.71 -14.91 -27.74
N GLU A 191 -4.25 -15.85 -26.92
CA GLU A 191 -4.79 -17.22 -26.85
C GLU A 191 -6.16 -17.34 -26.15
N LYS A 192 -6.56 -16.30 -25.39
CA LYS A 192 -7.82 -16.29 -24.61
C LYS A 192 -9.03 -15.78 -25.43
N SER A 193 -8.87 -15.42 -26.70
CA SER A 193 -9.94 -14.93 -27.58
C SER A 193 -10.37 -15.95 -28.62
#